data_AF-A0A7Y3XVR5-F1
#
_entry.id   AF-A0A7Y3XVR5-F1
#
_cell.length_a   1.000
_cell.length_b   1.000
_cell.length_c   1.000
_cell.angle_alpha   90.00
_cell.angle_beta   90.00
_cell.angle_gamma   90.00
#
_symmetry.space_group_name_H-M   'P 1'
#
loop_
_entity.id
_entity.type
_entity.pdbx_description
1 polymer ?
#
loop_
_entity_poly.entity_id
_entity_poly.type
_entity_poly.pdbx_seq_one_letter_code
_entity_poly.pdbx_strand_id
1 'polypeptide(L)'
;MIHSENEHYEFAVHHSEEDGKKVRKMIWNIFWVLLGITALEVMLGIFWKSWGLNWGLIKTTFIFLTLLKAYFIVAYYMHMRDEVKSFIFTVIVPYSIFVIYTVLILINEALALFDFDALYR
;
A
#
# COMPACT_ATOMS: atom_id res chain seq x y z
N MET A 1 54.84 -15.36 13.86
CA MET A 1 53.91 -16.18 13.06
C MET A 1 52.56 -16.13 13.77
N ILE A 2 51.52 -15.59 13.10
CA ILE A 2 50.07 -15.82 13.34
C ILE A 2 49.52 -15.23 14.67
N HIS A 3 48.50 -14.37 14.77
CA HIS A 3 47.38 -13.88 13.94
C HIS A 3 46.97 -12.52 14.58
N SER A 4 46.91 -11.38 13.87
CA SER A 4 45.72 -10.83 13.19
C SER A 4 44.37 -11.10 13.90
N GLU A 5 43.52 -10.06 13.93
CA GLU A 5 42.06 -10.17 13.84
C GLU A 5 41.25 -10.12 15.14
N ASN A 6 41.19 -8.97 15.83
CA ASN A 6 40.07 -8.68 16.75
C ASN A 6 39.63 -7.19 16.81
N GLU A 7 40.19 -6.28 16.02
CA GLU A 7 39.88 -4.83 16.11
C GLU A 7 38.76 -4.34 15.18
N HIS A 8 37.93 -5.23 14.61
CA HIS A 8 36.95 -4.83 13.59
C HIS A 8 35.52 -5.35 13.81
N TYR A 9 35.01 -5.32 15.05
CA TYR A 9 33.58 -5.65 15.29
C TYR A 9 32.86 -4.74 16.29
N GLU A 10 33.47 -3.64 16.74
CA GLU A 10 32.81 -2.68 17.65
C GLU A 10 31.94 -1.63 16.95
N PHE A 11 31.66 -1.81 15.66
CA PHE A 11 30.57 -1.10 14.97
C PHE A 11 29.25 -1.87 15.09
N ALA A 12 29.00 -2.49 16.25
CA ALA A 12 27.67 -2.96 16.60
C ALA A 12 26.81 -1.71 16.77
N VAL A 13 25.98 -1.45 15.77
CA VAL A 13 25.00 -0.37 15.71
C VAL A 13 24.22 -0.33 17.03
N HIS A 14 24.59 0.57 17.93
CA HIS A 14 23.84 0.85 19.15
C HIS A 14 22.54 1.56 18.79
N HIS A 15 21.58 0.83 18.22
CA HIS A 15 20.21 1.30 18.17
C HIS A 15 19.73 1.45 19.62
N SER A 16 19.52 2.68 20.07
CA SER A 16 18.98 2.92 21.39
C SER A 16 17.62 2.20 21.49
N GLU A 17 17.38 1.46 22.58
CA GLU A 17 16.08 0.79 22.78
C GLU A 17 14.90 1.77 22.73
N GLU A 18 15.17 3.04 23.02
CA GLU A 18 14.18 4.12 23.01
C GLU A 18 13.67 4.42 21.60
N ASP A 19 14.55 4.39 20.60
CA ASP A 19 14.18 4.63 19.20
C ASP A 19 13.36 3.47 18.63
N GLY A 20 13.75 2.23 18.94
CA GLY A 20 13.00 1.03 18.55
C GLY A 20 11.58 0.97 19.15
N LYS A 21 11.39 1.47 20.38
CA LYS A 21 10.07 1.57 21.02
C LYS A 21 9.15 2.57 20.31
N LYS A 22 9.69 3.72 19.87
CA LYS A 22 8.92 4.74 19.13
C LYS A 22 8.44 4.21 17.77
N VAL A 23 9.33 3.55 17.02
CA VAL A 23 8.98 2.98 15.70
C VAL A 23 7.90 1.90 15.84
N ARG A 24 8.04 0.99 16.80
CA ARG A 24 7.05 -0.08 17.03
C ARG A 24 5.68 0.47 17.40
N LYS A 25 5.64 1.52 18.22
CA LYS A 25 4.39 2.21 18.58
C LYS A 25 3.74 2.88 17.37
N MET A 26 4.52 3.51 16.49
CA MET A 26 4.03 4.10 15.26
C MET A 26 3.39 3.04 14.34
N ILE A 27 4.07 1.92 14.12
CA ILE A 27 3.57 0.82 13.28
C ILE A 27 2.22 0.31 13.79
N TRP A 28 2.12 0.06 15.10
CA TRP A 28 0.86 -0.39 15.70
C TRP A 28 -0.26 0.63 15.56
N ASN A 29 0.02 1.92 15.72
CA ASN A 29 -0.99 2.95 15.56
C ASN A 29 -1.57 2.97 14.14
N ILE A 30 -0.70 2.89 13.13
CA ILE A 30 -1.10 2.95 11.73
C ILE A 30 -1.77 1.65 11.30
N PHE A 31 -1.35 0.52 11.86
CA PHE A 31 -2.01 -0.77 11.67
C PHE A 31 -3.48 -0.69 12.06
N TRP A 32 -3.77 -0.16 13.25
CA TRP A 32 -5.16 -0.03 13.71
C TRP A 32 -5.97 0.96 12.85
N VAL A 33 -5.35 2.05 12.39
CA VAL A 33 -5.99 2.99 11.45
C VAL A 33 -6.36 2.30 10.14
N LEU A 34 -5.41 1.60 9.51
CA LEU A 34 -5.64 0.87 8.26
C LEU A 34 -6.64 -0.26 8.43
N LEU A 35 -6.58 -0.98 9.55
CA LEU A 35 -7.55 -2.02 9.89
C LEU A 35 -8.96 -1.43 10.00
N GLY A 36 -9.11 -0.30 10.70
CA GLY A 36 -10.38 0.40 10.84
C GLY A 36 -10.94 0.87 9.50
N ILE A 37 -10.12 1.49 8.66
CA ILE A 37 -10.49 1.90 7.30
C ILE A 37 -10.94 0.68 6.47
N THR A 38 -10.19 -0.41 6.53
CA THR A 38 -10.49 -1.64 5.78
C THR A 38 -11.78 -2.31 6.28
N ALA A 39 -11.99 -2.34 7.60
CA ALA A 39 -13.22 -2.86 8.19
C ALA A 39 -14.43 -2.04 7.75
N LEU A 40 -14.33 -0.70 7.75
CA LEU A 40 -15.39 0.17 7.23
C LEU A 40 -15.67 -0.09 5.75
N GLU A 41 -14.63 -0.27 4.94
CA GLU A 41 -14.75 -0.59 3.52
C GLU A 41 -15.54 -1.90 3.31
N VAL A 42 -15.17 -2.96 4.03
CA VAL A 42 -15.88 -4.27 3.97
C VAL A 42 -17.32 -4.16 4.48
N MET A 43 -17.55 -3.43 5.58
CA MET A 43 -18.90 -3.23 6.11
C MET A 43 -19.79 -2.49 5.10
N LEU A 44 -19.29 -1.42 4.47
CA LEU A 44 -20.00 -0.74 3.38
C LEU A 44 -20.29 -1.71 2.22
N GLY A 45 -19.34 -2.56 1.85
CA GLY A 45 -19.51 -3.57 0.79
C GLY A 45 -20.56 -4.64 1.08
N ILE A 46 -20.79 -4.97 2.35
CA ILE A 46 -21.81 -5.95 2.75
C ILE A 46 -23.18 -5.27 2.94
N PHE A 47 -23.22 -4.11 3.60
CA PHE A 47 -24.47 -3.49 4.04
C PHE A 47 -25.07 -2.49 3.05
N TRP A 48 -24.36 -2.10 1.99
CA TRP A 48 -24.84 -1.04 1.08
C TRP A 48 -26.25 -1.28 0.52
N LYS A 49 -26.57 -2.55 0.19
CA LYS A 49 -27.88 -2.91 -0.37
C LYS A 49 -29.00 -2.77 0.67
N SER A 50 -28.70 -2.99 1.95
CA SER A 50 -29.64 -2.81 3.05
C SER A 50 -29.87 -1.34 3.39
N TRP A 51 -28.92 -0.45 3.08
CA TRP A 51 -29.00 0.99 3.39
C TRP A 51 -29.54 1.83 2.22
N GLY A 52 -29.90 1.20 1.10
CA GLY A 52 -30.44 1.90 -0.08
C GLY A 52 -29.43 2.86 -0.72
N LEU A 53 -28.13 2.63 -0.52
CA LEU A 53 -27.09 3.52 -1.04
C LEU A 53 -26.93 3.36 -2.56
N ASN A 54 -26.68 4.48 -3.23
CA ASN A 54 -26.47 4.51 -4.68
C ASN A 54 -25.19 3.75 -5.04
N TRP A 55 -25.30 2.82 -5.99
CA TRP A 55 -24.20 2.02 -6.52
C TRP A 55 -23.01 2.84 -7.03
N GLY A 56 -23.29 4.00 -7.64
CA GLY A 56 -22.24 4.93 -8.09
C GLY A 56 -21.41 5.49 -6.94
N LEU A 57 -22.08 5.93 -5.86
CA LEU A 57 -21.43 6.49 -4.68
C LEU A 57 -20.53 5.46 -4.00
N ILE A 58 -21.01 4.23 -3.84
CA ILE A 58 -20.25 3.14 -3.23
C ILE A 58 -18.97 2.85 -4.03
N LYS A 59 -19.07 2.73 -5.35
CA LYS A 59 -17.89 2.51 -6.21
C LYS A 59 -16.85 3.62 -6.04
N THR A 60 -17.27 4.87 -6.05
CA THR A 60 -16.36 6.01 -5.84
C THR A 60 -15.73 5.99 -4.45
N THR A 61 -16.51 5.69 -3.41
CA THR A 61 -16.01 5.56 -2.04
C THR A 61 -14.98 4.44 -1.89
N PHE A 62 -15.22 3.27 -2.50
CA PHE A 62 -14.27 2.15 -2.50
C PHE A 62 -12.94 2.51 -3.17
N ILE A 63 -12.99 3.19 -4.32
CA ILE A 63 -11.78 3.66 -5.01
C ILE A 63 -11.02 4.65 -4.12
N PHE A 64 -11.73 5.61 -3.52
CA PHE A 64 -11.11 6.64 -2.68
C PHE A 64 -10.48 6.05 -1.41
N LEU A 65 -11.19 5.17 -0.70
CA LEU A 65 -10.66 4.46 0.47
C LEU A 65 -9.45 3.58 0.09
N THR A 66 -9.47 2.99 -1.12
CA THR A 66 -8.36 2.20 -1.65
C THR A 66 -7.12 3.02 -1.95
N LEU A 67 -7.27 4.24 -2.46
CA LEU A 67 -6.15 5.16 -2.65
C LEU A 67 -5.62 5.68 -1.31
N LEU A 68 -6.51 5.98 -0.37
CA LEU A 68 -6.12 6.44 0.95
C LEU A 68 -5.30 5.38 1.69
N LYS A 69 -5.74 4.12 1.71
CA LYS A 69 -4.97 3.03 2.33
C LYS A 69 -3.62 2.83 1.64
N ALA A 70 -3.56 2.91 0.30
CA ALA A 70 -2.31 2.80 -0.43
C ALA A 70 -1.32 3.91 -0.03
N TYR A 71 -1.79 5.15 0.10
CA TYR A 71 -0.98 6.27 0.59
C TYR A 71 -0.44 6.01 2.00
N PHE A 72 -1.29 5.58 2.95
CA PHE A 72 -0.84 5.28 4.31
C PHE A 72 0.16 4.11 4.35
N ILE A 73 -0.03 3.09 3.52
CA ILE A 73 0.92 1.96 3.42
C ILE A 73 2.27 2.45 2.90
N VAL A 74 2.29 3.20 1.79
CA VAL A 74 3.53 3.68 1.18
C VAL A 74 4.26 4.68 2.08
N ALA A 75 3.54 5.63 2.67
CA ALA A 75 4.14 6.65 3.52
C ALA A 75 4.77 6.09 4.81
N TYR A 76 4.19 5.02 5.38
CA TYR A 76 4.56 4.57 6.72
C TYR A 76 5.11 3.15 6.82
N TYR A 77 4.65 2.19 6.01
CA TYR A 77 5.15 0.81 6.04
C TYR A 77 6.37 0.58 5.17
N MET A 78 6.56 1.37 4.12
CA MET A 78 7.80 1.31 3.34
C MET A 78 8.99 1.98 4.05
N HIS A 79 8.82 2.48 5.28
CA HIS A 79 9.89 3.07 6.10
C HIS A 79 10.61 4.27 5.45
N MET A 80 9.97 4.90 4.46
CA MET A 80 10.59 5.90 3.57
C MET A 80 10.66 7.31 4.16
N ARG A 81 10.33 7.46 5.45
CA ARG A 81 10.35 8.77 6.11
C ARG A 81 11.77 9.20 6.46
N ASP A 82 12.66 8.25 6.76
CA ASP A 82 14.01 8.52 7.26
C ASP A 82 15.10 7.80 6.43
N GLU A 83 14.74 7.10 5.33
CA GLU A 83 15.69 6.34 4.48
C GLU A 83 16.01 6.96 3.10
N VAL A 84 17.11 6.49 2.52
CA VAL A 84 17.67 6.94 1.23
C VAL A 84 16.64 6.89 0.11
N LYS A 85 16.42 8.06 -0.52
CA LYS A 85 15.49 8.25 -1.64
C LYS A 85 15.67 7.24 -2.79
N SER A 86 16.87 6.70 -2.97
CA SER A 86 17.14 5.66 -3.98
C SER A 86 16.34 4.36 -3.74
N PHE A 87 16.21 3.92 -2.48
CA PHE A 87 15.46 2.72 -2.13
C PHE A 87 13.95 2.92 -2.36
N ILE A 88 13.47 4.13 -2.06
CA ILE A 88 12.08 4.56 -2.34
C ILE A 88 11.73 4.39 -3.82
N PHE A 89 12.54 4.98 -4.70
CA PHE A 89 12.31 4.89 -6.14
C PHE A 89 12.45 3.46 -6.67
N THR A 90 13.32 2.64 -6.08
CA THR A 90 13.49 1.23 -6.44
C THR A 90 12.23 0.41 -6.23
N VAL A 91 11.41 0.74 -5.21
CA VAL A 91 10.16 0.02 -4.93
C VAL A 91 8.96 0.69 -5.62
N ILE A 92 8.84 2.03 -5.54
CA ILE A 92 7.70 2.76 -6.11
C ILE A 92 7.64 2.63 -7.63
N VAL A 93 8.77 2.72 -8.34
CA VAL A 93 8.80 2.75 -9.81
C VAL A 93 8.26 1.45 -10.42
N PRO A 94 8.80 0.25 -10.09
CA PRO A 94 8.27 -0.99 -10.65
C PRO A 94 6.82 -1.24 -10.24
N TYR A 95 6.45 -0.90 -9.01
CA TYR A 95 5.07 -1.05 -8.53
C TYR A 95 4.09 -0.15 -9.30
N SER A 96 4.47 1.12 -9.54
CA SER A 96 3.64 2.07 -10.27
C SER A 96 3.47 1.68 -11.74
N ILE A 97 4.57 1.23 -12.38
CA ILE A 97 4.54 0.74 -13.77
C ILE A 97 3.60 -0.47 -13.87
N PHE A 98 3.72 -1.42 -12.94
CA PHE A 98 2.85 -2.60 -12.91
C PHE A 98 1.37 -2.22 -12.80
N VAL A 99 1.01 -1.36 -11.83
CA VAL A 99 -0.38 -0.91 -11.64
C VAL A 99 -0.92 -0.20 -12.87
N ILE A 100 -0.17 0.73 -13.46
CA ILE A 100 -0.60 1.46 -14.66
C ILE A 100 -0.79 0.50 -15.82
N TYR A 101 0.14 -0.43 -16.02
CA TYR A 101 0.05 -1.44 -17.08
C TYR A 101 -1.19 -2.33 -16.93
N THR A 102 -1.49 -2.80 -15.71
CA THR A 102 -2.70 -3.58 -15.42
C THR A 102 -3.97 -2.77 -15.68
N VAL A 103 -4.01 -1.49 -15.32
CA VAL A 103 -5.19 -0.65 -15.59
C VAL A 103 -5.40 -0.48 -17.10
N LEU A 104 -4.32 -0.25 -17.87
CA LEU A 104 -4.41 -0.10 -19.32
C LEU A 104 -4.93 -1.37 -20.01
N ILE A 105 -4.41 -2.54 -19.66
CA ILE A 105 -4.86 -3.80 -20.29
C ILE A 105 -6.32 -4.10 -19.94
N LEU A 106 -6.74 -3.87 -18.69
CA LEU A 106 -8.12 -4.09 -18.27
C LEU A 106 -9.10 -3.15 -18.97
N ILE A 107 -8.73 -1.88 -19.16
CA ILE A 107 -9.58 -0.93 -19.90
C ILE A 107 -9.68 -1.32 -21.37
N ASN A 108 -8.57 -1.70 -22.01
CA ASN A 108 -8.57 -2.13 -23.41
C ASN A 108 -9.42 -3.38 -23.63
N GLU A 109 -9.28 -4.39 -22.77
CA GLU A 109 -10.11 -5.60 -22.81
C GLU A 109 -11.58 -5.28 -22.55
N ALA A 110 -11.89 -4.43 -21.56
CA ALA A 110 -13.26 -4.04 -21.27
C ALA A 110 -13.92 -3.29 -22.45
N LEU A 111 -13.18 -2.42 -23.13
CA LEU A 111 -13.66 -1.71 -24.32
C LEU A 111 -13.87 -2.66 -25.50
N ALA A 112 -12.94 -3.58 -25.75
CA ALA A 112 -13.05 -4.57 -26.81
C ALA A 112 -14.25 -5.51 -26.60
N LEU A 113 -14.48 -5.98 -25.38
CA LEU A 113 -15.64 -6.80 -25.03
C LEU A 113 -16.96 -6.03 -25.17
N PHE A 114 -16.98 -4.75 -24.80
CA PHE A 114 -18.16 -3.90 -24.94
C PHE A 114 -18.55 -3.70 -26.42
N ASP A 115 -17.55 -3.47 -27.28
CA ASP A 115 -17.76 -3.33 -28.72
C ASP A 115 -18.19 -4.66 -29.37
N PHE A 116 -17.64 -5.80 -28.90
CA PHE A 116 -18.05 -7.14 -29.33
C PHE A 116 -19.50 -7.47 -28.95
N ASP A 117 -19.94 -7.19 -27.71
CA ASP A 117 -21.34 -7.41 -27.28
C ASP A 117 -22.32 -6.50 -28.05
N ALA A 118 -21.89 -5.28 -28.43
CA ALA A 118 -22.70 -4.37 -29.24
C ALA A 118 -22.87 -4.82 -30.71
N LEU A 119 -21.96 -5.65 -31.22
CA LEU A 119 -21.94 -6.11 -32.61
C LEU A 119 -22.68 -7.45 -32.80
N TYR A 120 -22.82 -8.24 -31.73
CA TYR A 120 -23.43 -9.59 -31.74
C TYR A 120 -24.83 -9.66 -31.11
N ARG A 121 -25.43 -8.51 -30.76
CA ARG A 121 -26.81 -8.38 -30.29
C ARG A 121 -27.63 -7.56 -31.28
#